data_AF-A0A3D4W2X4-F1
#
_entry.id   AF-A0A3D4W2X4-F1
#
_cell.length_a   1.000
_cell.length_b   1.000
_cell.length_c   1.000
_cell.angle_alpha   90.00
_cell.angle_beta   90.00
_cell.angle_gamma   90.00
#
_symmetry.space_group_name_H-M   'P 1'
#
loop_
_entity.id
_entity.type
_entity.pdbx_description
1 polymer ?
#
loop_
_entity_poly.entity_id
_entity_poly.type
_entity_poly.pdbx_seq_one_letter_code
_entity_poly.pdbx_strand_id
1 'polypeptide(L)'
;MKQIEYNLLEERWVRVRGQDYTVQEVSLPDALLHAHEYRDLAGELPTQDAAMLRLLLAVLHTVFSRVDENGTPAPFEETDDALIRWEKLYRLGHFPEAPIRAYLEQWRDRFWLFHPERPFWQVPEAKIGTEYTASKLNGELSESSNKLRLFSSYAGEGKEGLTYAQAARWLLSVNGYDDTSAKPKGKGLPSVGAGWLGKLGYIQAQGSNLFETLMLNLTLLQDGVKLWGENQPCWELDEPRSAERTEIALPDNPAQLLTLQSRRLLLDREGEIVTGFSLLGGDFFPRENAFAEQMTVWRDPDAKKSKKTGQVTFVPSRHDPAKQFWREFPAVFCEEGESVRRPGVVRWVEMLQNDPD
;
A
#
# COMPACT_ATOMS: atom_id res chain seq x y z
N MET A 1 19.79 19.77 13.53
CA MET A 1 18.64 19.40 12.69
C MET A 1 17.37 19.52 13.51
N LYS A 2 16.25 19.95 12.92
CA LYS A 2 14.96 20.00 13.62
C LYS A 2 14.52 18.57 13.94
N GLN A 3 14.01 18.32 15.14
CA GLN A 3 13.57 16.96 15.51
C GLN A 3 12.23 16.58 14.86
N ILE A 4 11.39 17.58 14.57
CA ILE A 4 10.12 17.43 13.86
C ILE A 4 10.25 18.20 12.53
N GLU A 5 10.12 17.51 11.40
CA GLU A 5 10.37 18.09 10.09
C GLU A 5 9.69 17.32 8.96
N TYR A 6 9.32 18.05 7.90
CA TYR A 6 8.75 17.54 6.66
C TYR A 6 7.39 16.84 6.84
N ASN A 7 6.31 17.62 7.02
CA ASN A 7 4.95 17.09 7.16
C ASN A 7 4.37 16.75 5.78
N LEU A 8 4.01 15.49 5.57
CA LEU A 8 3.54 14.96 4.30
C LEU A 8 2.14 15.48 3.88
N LEU A 9 1.45 16.19 4.79
CA LEU A 9 0.20 16.88 4.51
C LEU A 9 0.40 18.29 3.91
N GLU A 10 1.61 18.84 4.01
CA GLU A 10 1.95 20.20 3.52
C GLU A 10 3.00 20.13 2.41
N GLU A 11 4.00 19.29 2.59
CA GLU A 11 5.12 19.16 1.68
C GLU A 11 4.69 18.44 0.39
N ARG A 12 5.35 18.80 -0.71
CA ARG A 12 5.08 18.20 -2.02
C ARG A 12 5.97 16.97 -2.20
N TRP A 13 5.36 15.78 -2.23
CA TRP A 13 6.11 14.52 -2.29
C TRP A 13 5.41 13.39 -3.04
N VAL A 14 4.09 13.47 -3.25
CA VAL A 14 3.37 12.49 -4.07
C VAL A 14 3.58 12.87 -5.54
N ARG A 15 4.15 11.97 -6.34
CA ARG A 15 4.34 12.21 -7.77
C ARG A 15 3.08 11.84 -8.55
N VAL A 16 2.54 12.82 -9.27
CA VAL A 16 1.35 12.67 -10.11
C VAL A 16 1.65 13.14 -11.54
N ARG A 17 0.90 12.61 -12.49
CA ARG A 17 0.93 13.03 -13.89
C ARG A 17 -0.26 13.93 -14.19
N GLY A 18 0.00 15.16 -14.62
CA GLY A 18 -1.05 16.07 -15.10
C GLY A 18 -1.68 15.61 -16.42
N GLN A 19 -2.77 16.26 -16.82
CA GLN A 19 -3.41 15.99 -18.11
C GLN A 19 -2.51 16.31 -19.32
N ASP A 20 -1.57 17.24 -19.13
CA ASP A 20 -0.53 17.59 -20.11
C ASP A 20 0.67 16.64 -20.11
N TYR A 21 0.57 15.52 -19.38
CA TYR A 21 1.58 14.48 -19.20
C TYR A 21 2.84 14.92 -18.43
N THR A 22 2.88 16.15 -17.92
CA THR A 22 3.96 16.59 -17.03
C THR A 22 3.87 15.87 -15.70
N VAL A 23 5.02 15.61 -15.08
CA VAL A 23 5.10 15.01 -13.75
C VAL A 23 5.39 16.12 -12.76
N GLN A 24 4.61 16.17 -11.68
CA GLN A 24 4.79 17.09 -10.59
C GLN A 24 4.65 16.38 -9.24
N GLU A 25 5.26 16.97 -8.21
CA GLU A 25 5.04 16.55 -6.83
C GLU A 25 3.92 17.38 -6.21
N VAL A 26 3.05 16.77 -5.43
CA VAL A 26 1.95 17.41 -4.69
C VAL A 26 1.89 16.89 -3.26
N SER A 27 1.13 17.55 -2.39
CA SER A 27 0.91 17.07 -1.02
C SER A 27 -0.01 15.84 -1.00
N LEU A 28 -0.03 15.10 0.11
CA LEU A 28 -0.95 13.96 0.25
C LEU A 28 -2.44 14.39 0.14
N PRO A 29 -2.90 15.48 0.78
CA PRO A 29 -4.24 16.01 0.55
C PRO A 29 -4.50 16.36 -0.91
N ASP A 30 -3.58 17.06 -1.58
CA ASP A 30 -3.80 17.49 -2.96
C ASP A 30 -3.90 16.30 -3.93
N ALA A 31 -3.14 15.24 -3.69
CA ALA A 31 -3.23 14.00 -4.46
C ALA A 31 -4.63 13.36 -4.39
N LEU A 32 -5.34 13.52 -3.27
CA LEU A 32 -6.72 13.05 -3.09
C LEU A 32 -7.74 14.05 -3.64
N LEU A 33 -7.65 15.31 -3.24
CA LEU A 33 -8.65 16.34 -3.55
C LEU A 33 -8.68 16.69 -5.05
N HIS A 34 -7.51 16.73 -5.68
CA HIS A 34 -7.34 17.03 -7.10
C HIS A 34 -7.14 15.75 -7.93
N ALA A 35 -7.48 14.57 -7.41
CA ALA A 35 -7.29 13.29 -8.10
C ALA A 35 -7.96 13.24 -9.50
N HIS A 36 -9.05 13.97 -9.68
CA HIS A 36 -9.77 14.09 -10.96
C HIS A 36 -9.00 14.93 -12.01
N GLU A 37 -8.06 15.77 -11.57
CA GLU A 37 -7.20 16.59 -12.43
C GLU A 37 -5.93 15.83 -12.87
N TYR A 38 -5.59 14.74 -12.21
CA TYR A 38 -4.40 13.94 -12.52
C TYR A 38 -4.76 12.71 -13.34
N ARG A 39 -3.96 12.42 -14.35
CA ARG A 39 -4.13 11.22 -15.17
C ARG A 39 -3.82 9.96 -14.36
N ASP A 40 -2.74 9.98 -13.60
CA ASP A 40 -2.29 8.85 -12.79
C ASP A 40 -1.21 9.27 -11.77
N LEU A 41 -0.83 8.34 -10.90
CA LEU A 41 0.44 8.38 -10.18
C LEU A 41 1.63 8.28 -11.17
N ALA A 42 2.76 8.86 -10.78
CA ALA A 42 3.95 8.93 -11.62
C ALA A 42 5.24 8.86 -10.82
N GLY A 43 5.26 7.93 -9.86
CA GLY A 43 6.43 7.57 -9.08
C GLY A 43 7.60 7.09 -9.92
N GLU A 44 8.74 6.90 -9.28
CA GLU A 44 9.96 6.47 -9.99
C GLU A 44 9.83 5.06 -10.60
N LEU A 45 9.03 4.18 -10.00
CA LEU A 45 8.76 2.82 -10.47
C LEU A 45 7.29 2.41 -10.24
N PRO A 46 6.74 1.48 -11.04
CA PRO A 46 5.38 0.97 -10.84
C PRO A 46 5.13 0.35 -9.44
N THR A 47 6.16 -0.21 -8.79
CA THR A 47 6.03 -0.74 -7.42
C THR A 47 5.81 0.38 -6.40
N GLN A 48 6.36 1.57 -6.67
CA GLN A 48 6.14 2.74 -5.84
C GLN A 48 4.72 3.27 -6.03
N ASP A 49 4.22 3.31 -7.28
CA ASP A 49 2.84 3.68 -7.58
C ASP A 49 1.83 2.75 -6.89
N ALA A 50 2.06 1.43 -6.93
CA ALA A 50 1.23 0.46 -6.23
C ALA A 50 1.20 0.69 -4.70
N ALA A 51 2.34 1.01 -4.09
CA ALA A 51 2.42 1.32 -2.67
C ALA A 51 1.73 2.65 -2.33
N MET A 52 1.89 3.67 -3.17
CA MET A 52 1.25 4.97 -3.02
C MET A 52 -0.27 4.89 -3.19
N LEU A 53 -0.77 4.15 -4.18
CA LEU A 53 -2.21 3.93 -4.37
C LEU A 53 -2.83 3.31 -3.10
N ARG A 54 -2.15 2.33 -2.49
CA ARG A 54 -2.64 1.70 -1.25
C ARG A 54 -2.66 2.65 -0.06
N LEU A 55 -1.71 3.59 0.05
CA LEU A 55 -1.76 4.65 1.05
C LEU A 55 -2.99 5.55 0.83
N LEU A 56 -3.22 6.01 -0.40
CA LEU A 56 -4.38 6.84 -0.74
C LEU A 56 -5.70 6.11 -0.44
N LEU A 57 -5.80 4.85 -0.85
CA LEU A 57 -6.97 4.00 -0.56
C LEU A 57 -7.16 3.76 0.94
N ALA A 58 -6.10 3.61 1.73
CA ALA A 58 -6.23 3.45 3.18
C ALA A 58 -6.87 4.69 3.83
N VAL A 59 -6.50 5.90 3.39
CA VAL A 59 -7.16 7.14 3.83
C VAL A 59 -8.64 7.12 3.42
N LEU A 60 -8.94 6.84 2.15
CA LEU A 60 -10.31 6.84 1.63
C LEU A 60 -11.21 5.79 2.31
N HIS A 61 -10.72 4.56 2.49
CA HIS A 61 -11.43 3.51 3.22
C HIS A 61 -11.77 3.96 4.63
N THR A 62 -10.82 4.58 5.32
CA THR A 62 -10.99 4.99 6.71
C THR A 62 -11.98 6.14 6.85
N VAL A 63 -11.89 7.15 5.97
CA VAL A 63 -12.80 8.30 5.97
C VAL A 63 -14.21 7.84 5.60
N PHE A 64 -14.38 7.23 4.43
CA PHE A 64 -15.70 6.97 3.87
C PHE A 64 -16.39 5.72 4.40
N SER A 65 -15.73 4.89 5.22
CA SER A 65 -16.43 3.89 6.05
C SER A 65 -17.03 4.48 7.33
N ARG A 66 -16.67 5.70 7.72
CA ARG A 66 -17.11 6.35 8.97
C ARG A 66 -18.07 7.49 8.72
N VAL A 67 -17.84 8.28 7.67
CA VAL A 67 -18.63 9.49 7.36
C VAL A 67 -19.11 9.53 5.92
N ASP A 68 -20.22 10.22 5.70
CA ASP A 68 -20.78 10.49 4.38
C ASP A 68 -20.02 11.58 3.59
N GLU A 69 -20.49 11.89 2.39
CA GLU A 69 -19.91 12.90 1.51
C GLU A 69 -19.88 14.31 2.14
N ASN A 70 -20.70 14.57 3.17
CA ASN A 70 -20.76 15.83 3.89
C ASN A 70 -19.94 15.82 5.19
N GLY A 71 -19.32 14.67 5.53
CA GLY A 71 -18.58 14.50 6.78
C GLY A 71 -19.47 14.17 7.99
N THR A 72 -20.72 13.78 7.78
CA THR A 72 -21.62 13.34 8.85
C THR A 72 -21.34 11.87 9.21
N PRO A 73 -21.23 11.51 10.50
CA PRO A 73 -21.09 10.11 10.93
C PRO A 73 -22.21 9.24 10.34
N ALA A 74 -21.81 8.26 9.55
CA ALA A 74 -22.68 7.34 8.84
C ALA A 74 -21.90 6.05 8.53
N PRO A 75 -21.59 5.24 9.55
CA PRO A 75 -20.97 3.92 9.37
C PRO A 75 -21.92 2.98 8.62
N PHE A 76 -21.36 1.95 7.98
CA PHE A 76 -22.17 0.96 7.28
C PHE A 76 -22.82 -0.01 8.27
N GLU A 77 -24.14 -0.14 8.21
CA GLU A 77 -24.90 -1.14 8.94
C GLU A 77 -25.22 -2.34 8.04
N GLU A 78 -25.45 -2.08 6.76
CA GLU A 78 -25.77 -3.08 5.73
C GLU A 78 -24.90 -2.90 4.48
N THR A 79 -24.92 -3.89 3.57
CA THR A 79 -24.13 -3.84 2.33
C THR A 79 -24.55 -2.71 1.40
N ASP A 80 -25.84 -2.36 1.40
CA ASP A 80 -26.41 -1.33 0.54
C ASP A 80 -25.90 0.07 0.90
N ASP A 81 -25.61 0.33 2.19
CA ASP A 81 -25.01 1.59 2.64
C ASP A 81 -23.66 1.84 1.95
N ALA A 82 -22.86 0.77 1.78
CA ALA A 82 -21.55 0.84 1.14
C ALA A 82 -21.68 1.13 -0.37
N LEU A 83 -22.65 0.52 -1.04
CA LEU A 83 -22.92 0.73 -2.47
C LEU A 83 -23.43 2.16 -2.72
N ILE A 84 -24.41 2.61 -1.93
CA ILE A 84 -24.95 3.97 -1.99
C ILE A 84 -23.86 5.00 -1.70
N ARG A 85 -23.01 4.77 -0.69
CA ARG A 85 -21.87 5.64 -0.38
C ARG A 85 -20.90 5.73 -1.56
N TRP A 86 -20.54 4.59 -2.14
CA TRP A 86 -19.64 4.55 -3.29
C TRP A 86 -20.23 5.32 -4.48
N GLU A 87 -21.50 5.07 -4.79
CA GLU A 87 -22.20 5.69 -5.91
C GLU A 87 -22.28 7.21 -5.75
N LYS A 88 -22.67 7.69 -4.56
CA LYS A 88 -22.71 9.13 -4.25
C LYS A 88 -21.35 9.78 -4.47
N LEU A 89 -20.28 9.18 -3.95
CA LEU A 89 -18.92 9.68 -4.15
C LEU A 89 -18.53 9.66 -5.63
N TYR A 90 -18.87 8.60 -6.36
CA TYR A 90 -18.53 8.45 -7.77
C TYR A 90 -19.23 9.53 -8.62
N ARG A 91 -20.52 9.79 -8.36
CA ARG A 91 -21.32 10.81 -9.05
C ARG A 91 -20.82 12.25 -8.82
N LEU A 92 -20.08 12.51 -7.73
CA LEU A 92 -19.44 13.82 -7.53
C LEU A 92 -18.30 14.09 -8.52
N GLY A 93 -17.67 13.04 -9.06
CA GLY A 93 -16.53 13.15 -9.99
C GLY A 93 -15.22 13.64 -9.34
N HIS A 94 -15.23 13.89 -8.03
CA HIS A 94 -14.09 14.24 -7.21
C HIS A 94 -14.38 13.89 -5.75
N PHE A 95 -13.35 13.77 -4.91
CA PHE A 95 -13.56 13.51 -3.48
C PHE A 95 -13.94 14.78 -2.72
N PRO A 96 -14.93 14.73 -1.81
CA PRO A 96 -15.33 15.89 -1.01
C PRO A 96 -14.23 16.30 -0.03
N GLU A 97 -13.96 17.60 0.02
CA GLU A 97 -12.80 18.16 0.72
C GLU A 97 -12.93 18.09 2.25
N ALA A 98 -14.07 18.52 2.78
CA ALA A 98 -14.31 18.63 4.22
C ALA A 98 -14.00 17.33 5.01
N PRO A 99 -14.55 16.14 4.65
CA PRO A 99 -14.28 14.91 5.40
C PRO A 99 -12.81 14.46 5.34
N ILE A 100 -12.16 14.61 4.18
CA ILE A 100 -10.75 14.24 4.01
C ILE A 100 -9.84 15.15 4.84
N ARG A 101 -10.05 16.47 4.76
CA ARG A 101 -9.23 17.41 5.53
C ARG A 101 -9.43 17.28 7.03
N ALA A 102 -10.68 17.14 7.49
CA ALA A 102 -10.97 16.96 8.91
C ALA A 102 -10.25 15.71 9.46
N TYR A 103 -10.28 14.61 8.71
CA TYR A 103 -9.59 13.38 9.07
C TYR A 103 -8.06 13.53 9.10
N LEU A 104 -7.46 14.07 8.03
CA LEU A 104 -6.00 14.21 7.95
C LEU A 104 -5.47 15.20 8.98
N GLU A 105 -6.20 16.27 9.27
CA GLU A 105 -5.81 17.25 10.30
C GLU A 105 -5.88 16.64 11.71
N GLN A 106 -6.89 15.82 12.02
CA GLN A 106 -6.95 15.05 13.28
C GLN A 106 -5.69 14.22 13.51
N TRP A 107 -5.09 13.68 12.44
CA TRP A 107 -3.91 12.83 12.50
C TRP A 107 -2.61 13.52 12.06
N ARG A 108 -2.59 14.85 11.94
CA ARG A 108 -1.46 15.64 11.42
C ARG A 108 -0.11 15.25 12.04
N ASP A 109 -0.09 15.01 13.35
CA ASP A 109 1.13 14.68 14.09
C ASP A 109 1.71 13.29 13.75
N ARG A 110 0.99 12.47 12.98
CA ARG A 110 1.45 11.15 12.51
C ARG A 110 2.04 11.19 11.09
N PHE A 111 1.96 12.34 10.41
CA PHE A 111 2.43 12.52 9.04
C PHE A 111 3.75 13.29 8.92
N TRP A 112 4.44 13.52 10.03
CA TRP A 112 5.82 14.03 10.03
C TRP A 112 6.79 12.93 9.60
N LEU A 113 7.53 13.11 8.50
CA LEU A 113 8.54 12.14 8.07
C LEU A 113 9.64 11.98 9.13
N PHE A 114 10.00 13.07 9.81
CA PHE A 114 10.85 13.04 10.98
C PHE A 114 10.07 13.52 12.20
N HIS A 115 9.93 12.63 13.18
CA HIS A 115 9.34 12.91 14.48
C HIS A 115 10.05 12.02 15.51
N PRO A 116 10.34 12.50 16.74
CA PRO A 116 11.09 11.70 17.72
C PRO A 116 10.36 10.42 18.16
N GLU A 117 9.03 10.43 18.17
CA GLU A 117 8.22 9.33 18.76
C GLU A 117 7.27 8.62 17.79
N ARG A 118 6.91 9.30 16.70
CA ARG A 118 5.83 8.89 15.77
C ARG A 118 6.20 9.27 14.32
N PRO A 119 7.42 8.96 13.84
CA PRO A 119 7.81 9.30 12.48
C PRO A 119 6.95 8.49 11.49
N PHE A 120 6.44 9.14 10.46
CA PHE A 120 5.57 8.53 9.47
C PHE A 120 6.24 7.28 8.88
N TRP A 121 5.51 6.15 8.94
CA TRP A 121 5.91 4.85 8.37
C TRP A 121 7.26 4.30 8.86
N GLN A 122 7.71 4.80 10.02
CA GLN A 122 8.99 4.46 10.63
C GLN A 122 8.78 4.06 12.09
N VAL A 123 9.80 3.40 12.65
CA VAL A 123 9.79 2.86 14.01
C VAL A 123 11.13 3.19 14.67
N PRO A 124 11.17 4.09 15.68
CA PRO A 124 12.42 4.47 16.35
C PRO A 124 13.26 3.29 16.86
N GLU A 125 12.60 2.21 17.30
CA GLU A 125 13.25 0.98 17.77
C GLU A 125 14.00 0.23 16.67
N ALA A 126 13.74 0.52 15.39
CA ALA A 126 14.48 -0.05 14.27
C ALA A 126 15.95 0.39 14.23
N LYS A 127 16.37 1.36 15.06
CA LYS A 127 17.76 1.81 15.22
C LYS A 127 18.77 0.69 15.47
N ILE A 128 18.35 -0.43 16.07
CA ILE A 128 19.24 -1.60 16.29
C ILE A 128 19.33 -2.54 15.07
N GLY A 129 18.68 -2.17 13.96
CA GLY A 129 18.47 -2.96 12.77
C GLY A 129 19.73 -3.27 11.97
N THR A 130 19.52 -3.83 10.78
CA THR A 130 20.59 -3.87 9.77
C THR A 130 20.64 -2.50 9.10
N GLU A 131 21.82 -1.89 9.09
CA GLU A 131 22.06 -0.59 8.46
C GLU A 131 22.30 -0.74 6.97
N TYR A 132 21.73 0.17 6.19
CA TYR A 132 21.86 0.24 4.75
C TYR A 132 22.04 1.69 4.30
N THR A 133 22.71 1.87 3.16
CA THR A 133 22.90 3.18 2.52
C THR A 133 21.66 3.61 1.71
N ALA A 134 21.56 4.89 1.37
CA ALA A 134 20.50 5.43 0.53
C ALA A 134 20.32 4.69 -0.81
N SER A 135 21.41 4.18 -1.38
CA SER A 135 21.39 3.38 -2.62
C SER A 135 20.61 2.06 -2.50
N LYS A 136 20.44 1.50 -1.30
CA LYS A 136 19.57 0.35 -1.04
C LYS A 136 18.10 0.76 -0.92
N LEU A 137 17.83 1.95 -0.37
CA LEU A 137 16.48 2.51 -0.24
C LEU A 137 15.90 2.87 -1.61
N ASN A 138 16.72 3.45 -2.50
CA ASN A 138 16.30 3.80 -3.85
C ASN A 138 16.02 2.53 -4.69
N GLY A 139 14.76 2.24 -4.98
CA GLY A 139 14.36 1.05 -5.74
C GLY A 139 14.85 1.01 -7.19
N GLU A 140 15.14 2.16 -7.81
CA GLU A 140 15.78 2.21 -9.14
C GLU A 140 17.20 1.64 -9.13
N LEU A 141 17.85 1.69 -7.97
CA LEU A 141 19.17 1.11 -7.72
C LEU A 141 19.04 -0.25 -7.01
N SER A 142 18.55 -0.22 -5.78
CA SER A 142 18.52 -1.34 -4.83
C SER A 142 19.89 -2.03 -4.76
N GLU A 143 20.94 -1.23 -4.62
CA GLU A 143 22.32 -1.71 -4.48
C GLU A 143 22.60 -2.17 -3.05
N SER A 144 23.46 -3.17 -2.91
CA SER A 144 23.98 -3.58 -1.60
C SER A 144 25.48 -3.80 -1.69
N SER A 145 26.14 -3.96 -0.54
CA SER A 145 27.57 -4.30 -0.48
C SER A 145 27.94 -5.56 -1.28
N ASN A 146 26.97 -6.44 -1.54
CA ASN A 146 27.15 -7.70 -2.25
C ASN A 146 26.62 -7.66 -3.70
N LYS A 147 25.96 -6.57 -4.12
CA LYS A 147 25.35 -6.45 -5.46
C LYS A 147 25.38 -5.01 -5.95
N LEU A 148 26.38 -4.70 -6.76
CA LEU A 148 26.51 -3.43 -7.48
C LEU A 148 25.64 -3.45 -8.75
N ARG A 149 25.01 -2.33 -9.11
CA ARG A 149 24.34 -2.15 -10.40
C ARG A 149 25.34 -1.54 -11.38
N LEU A 150 25.70 -2.33 -12.39
CA LEU A 150 26.66 -1.92 -13.42
C LEU A 150 26.09 -0.87 -14.40
N PHE A 151 24.77 -0.87 -14.60
CA PHE A 151 24.06 0.05 -15.50
C PHE A 151 22.97 0.79 -14.72
N SER A 152 23.36 1.84 -13.98
CA SER A 152 22.44 2.67 -13.21
C SER A 152 22.30 4.06 -13.82
N SER A 153 21.09 4.62 -13.75
CA SER A 153 20.82 6.02 -14.13
C SER A 153 21.44 7.04 -13.17
N TYR A 154 21.87 6.59 -11.98
CA TYR A 154 22.54 7.41 -10.97
C TYR A 154 24.04 7.09 -10.91
N ALA A 155 24.87 8.08 -10.61
CA ALA A 155 26.32 7.96 -10.42
C ALA A 155 26.84 8.97 -9.40
N GLY A 156 28.01 8.69 -8.81
CA GLY A 156 28.66 9.56 -7.82
C GLY A 156 27.76 9.89 -6.63
N GLU A 157 27.77 11.14 -6.20
CA GLU A 157 26.97 11.68 -5.09
C GLU A 157 25.46 11.42 -5.26
N GLY A 158 24.96 11.30 -6.50
CA GLY A 158 23.56 10.97 -6.78
C GLY A 158 23.13 9.57 -6.29
N LYS A 159 24.07 8.70 -5.88
CA LYS A 159 23.79 7.41 -5.23
C LYS A 159 23.84 7.49 -3.70
N GLU A 160 24.41 8.55 -3.15
CA GLU A 160 24.78 8.64 -1.73
C GLU A 160 23.67 9.23 -0.87
N GLY A 161 22.65 9.84 -1.48
CA GLY A 161 21.54 10.43 -0.76
C GLY A 161 20.23 10.50 -1.54
N LEU A 162 19.15 10.73 -0.80
CA LEU A 162 17.81 10.97 -1.33
C LEU A 162 17.24 12.25 -0.71
N THR A 163 16.47 13.00 -1.49
CA THR A 163 15.59 14.03 -0.94
C THR A 163 14.55 13.41 -0.01
N TYR A 164 13.99 14.20 0.90
CA TYR A 164 12.91 13.73 1.78
C TYR A 164 11.69 13.23 1.01
N ALA A 165 11.35 13.88 -0.10
CA ALA A 165 10.29 13.44 -1.01
C ALA A 165 10.54 12.02 -1.54
N GLN A 166 11.73 11.78 -2.10
CA GLN A 166 12.11 10.46 -2.62
C GLN A 166 12.15 9.41 -1.50
N ALA A 167 12.72 9.76 -0.34
CA ALA A 167 12.82 8.84 0.79
C ALA A 167 11.43 8.43 1.31
N ALA A 168 10.49 9.37 1.43
CA ALA A 168 9.12 9.09 1.84
C ALA A 168 8.41 8.12 0.87
N ARG A 169 8.59 8.30 -0.45
CA ARG A 169 8.02 7.37 -1.45
C ARG A 169 8.68 5.99 -1.40
N TRP A 170 10.00 5.92 -1.27
CA TRP A 170 10.72 4.65 -1.17
C TRP A 170 10.46 3.90 0.13
N LEU A 171 10.21 4.62 1.22
CA LEU A 171 9.81 4.05 2.50
C LEU A 171 8.53 3.20 2.38
N LEU A 172 7.53 3.68 1.64
CA LEU A 172 6.32 2.91 1.33
C LEU A 172 6.65 1.64 0.52
N SER A 173 7.42 1.80 -0.55
CA SER A 173 7.77 0.71 -1.46
C SER A 173 8.60 -0.37 -0.77
N VAL A 174 9.62 0.00 0.02
CA VAL A 174 10.46 -0.95 0.76
C VAL A 174 9.63 -1.73 1.76
N ASN A 175 8.73 -1.08 2.49
CA ASN A 175 7.86 -1.78 3.43
C ASN A 175 7.03 -2.88 2.72
N GLY A 176 6.53 -2.61 1.52
CA GLY A 176 5.75 -3.56 0.74
C GLY A 176 6.55 -4.65 0.01
N TYR A 177 7.71 -4.32 -0.55
CA TYR A 177 8.42 -5.16 -1.54
C TYR A 177 9.77 -5.71 -1.08
N ASP A 178 10.30 -5.26 0.07
CA ASP A 178 11.65 -5.62 0.49
C ASP A 178 11.89 -7.14 0.56
N ASP A 179 13.14 -7.51 0.31
CA ASP A 179 13.62 -8.88 0.26
C ASP A 179 13.91 -9.46 1.66
N THR A 180 14.61 -10.59 1.74
CA THR A 180 14.95 -11.25 3.02
C THR A 180 16.37 -10.96 3.50
N SER A 181 16.96 -9.82 3.11
CA SER A 181 18.36 -9.50 3.46
C SER A 181 18.57 -9.09 4.92
N ALA A 182 17.52 -8.66 5.60
CA ALA A 182 17.54 -8.24 6.99
C ALA A 182 17.88 -9.40 7.94
N LYS A 183 18.88 -9.20 8.82
CA LYS A 183 19.25 -10.21 9.82
C LYS A 183 18.43 -10.05 11.11
N PRO A 184 17.86 -11.14 11.67
CA PRO A 184 17.14 -11.06 12.93
C PRO A 184 18.07 -10.62 14.06
N LYS A 185 17.58 -9.78 14.97
CA LYS A 185 18.33 -9.38 16.18
C LYS A 185 17.90 -10.17 17.41
N GLY A 186 16.68 -10.71 17.43
CA GLY A 186 16.24 -11.68 18.44
C GLY A 186 16.62 -13.13 18.13
N LYS A 187 16.71 -13.97 19.18
CA LYS A 187 16.90 -15.42 19.06
C LYS A 187 15.56 -16.11 18.74
N GLY A 188 15.59 -17.10 17.85
CA GLY A 188 14.42 -17.92 17.54
C GLY A 188 13.32 -17.24 16.70
N LEU A 189 13.60 -16.06 16.15
CA LEU A 189 12.61 -15.32 15.35
C LEU A 189 12.35 -15.99 13.99
N PRO A 190 11.09 -16.00 13.51
CA PRO A 190 10.72 -16.64 12.26
C PRO A 190 11.30 -15.91 11.04
N SER A 191 11.37 -16.59 9.89
CA SER A 191 11.65 -15.95 8.60
C SER A 191 10.36 -15.38 8.01
N VAL A 192 10.33 -14.07 7.77
CA VAL A 192 9.10 -13.36 7.35
C VAL A 192 8.90 -13.31 5.83
N GLY A 193 9.92 -13.73 5.06
CA GLY A 193 9.90 -13.67 3.60
C GLY A 193 9.92 -12.22 3.06
N ALA A 194 9.54 -12.07 1.79
CA ALA A 194 9.33 -10.75 1.19
C ALA A 194 8.21 -9.97 1.90
N GLY A 195 8.20 -8.64 1.77
CA GLY A 195 7.04 -7.82 2.16
C GLY A 195 5.74 -8.28 1.47
N TRP A 196 4.59 -7.90 2.03
CA TRP A 196 3.28 -8.39 1.56
C TRP A 196 3.01 -8.09 0.09
N LEU A 197 3.21 -6.84 -0.37
CA LEU A 197 3.07 -6.46 -1.78
C LEU A 197 3.99 -7.30 -2.69
N GLY A 198 5.21 -7.58 -2.23
CA GLY A 198 6.15 -8.47 -2.94
C GLY A 198 5.71 -9.93 -3.03
N LYS A 199 4.66 -10.36 -2.33
CA LYS A 199 4.06 -11.70 -2.43
C LYS A 199 2.92 -11.77 -3.47
N LEU A 200 2.44 -10.63 -3.95
CA LEU A 200 1.26 -10.54 -4.81
C LEU A 200 1.61 -10.59 -6.31
N GLY A 201 0.69 -11.11 -7.11
CA GLY A 201 0.55 -10.69 -8.51
C GLY A 201 -0.41 -9.52 -8.52
N TYR A 202 0.14 -8.33 -8.27
CA TYR A 202 -0.61 -7.11 -8.00
C TYR A 202 -1.50 -6.71 -9.19
N ILE A 203 -2.80 -6.58 -8.94
CA ILE A 203 -3.80 -6.18 -9.92
C ILE A 203 -4.61 -5.04 -9.33
N GLN A 204 -4.75 -3.95 -10.09
CA GLN A 204 -5.64 -2.84 -9.78
C GLN A 204 -6.56 -2.58 -10.98
N ALA A 205 -7.72 -1.99 -10.73
CA ALA A 205 -8.51 -1.37 -11.78
C ALA A 205 -7.86 -0.03 -12.20
N GLN A 206 -8.04 0.39 -13.45
CA GLN A 206 -7.51 1.65 -13.96
C GLN A 206 -8.66 2.45 -14.59
N GLY A 207 -8.83 3.69 -14.15
CA GLY A 207 -9.79 4.65 -14.72
C GLY A 207 -9.15 5.60 -15.73
N SER A 208 -9.92 6.61 -16.16
CA SER A 208 -9.47 7.67 -17.06
C SER A 208 -8.55 8.71 -16.38
N ASN A 209 -8.68 8.84 -15.06
CA ASN A 209 -7.93 9.73 -14.18
C ASN A 209 -7.71 9.06 -12.81
N LEU A 210 -6.91 9.69 -11.94
CA LEU A 210 -6.57 9.14 -10.63
C LEU A 210 -7.79 9.01 -9.70
N PHE A 211 -8.78 9.90 -9.80
CA PHE A 211 -10.04 9.77 -9.04
C PHE A 211 -10.80 8.50 -9.42
N GLU A 212 -11.01 8.25 -10.72
CA GLU A 212 -11.67 7.03 -11.19
C GLU A 212 -10.87 5.77 -10.81
N THR A 213 -9.54 5.81 -10.94
CA THR A 213 -8.68 4.72 -10.48
C THR A 213 -8.86 4.47 -8.98
N LEU A 214 -8.87 5.50 -8.13
CA LEU A 214 -9.10 5.35 -6.69
C LEU A 214 -10.51 4.80 -6.40
N MET A 215 -11.55 5.32 -7.06
CA MET A 215 -12.92 4.84 -6.87
C MET A 215 -13.09 3.37 -7.27
N LEU A 216 -12.56 2.96 -8.41
CA LEU A 216 -12.65 1.56 -8.86
C LEU A 216 -11.90 0.58 -7.93
N ASN A 217 -10.88 1.05 -7.21
CA ASN A 217 -10.12 0.24 -6.25
C ASN A 217 -10.58 0.45 -4.79
N LEU A 218 -11.52 1.35 -4.52
CA LEU A 218 -12.12 1.58 -3.21
C LEU A 218 -13.18 0.51 -2.93
N THR A 219 -12.72 -0.73 -2.67
CA THR A 219 -13.58 -1.90 -2.44
C THR A 219 -14.27 -1.81 -1.08
N LEU A 220 -15.37 -1.06 -0.96
CA LEU A 220 -16.08 -0.88 0.33
C LEU A 220 -16.71 -2.16 0.86
N LEU A 221 -16.84 -3.19 0.01
CA LEU A 221 -17.21 -4.55 0.38
C LEU A 221 -16.10 -5.54 0.02
N GLN A 222 -15.76 -6.44 0.93
CA GLN A 222 -14.90 -7.59 0.66
C GLN A 222 -15.54 -8.45 -0.43
N ASP A 223 -14.80 -8.65 -1.52
CA ASP A 223 -15.23 -9.39 -2.71
C ASP A 223 -16.55 -8.89 -3.34
N GLY A 224 -16.92 -7.65 -3.05
CA GLY A 224 -18.18 -7.04 -3.50
C GLY A 224 -19.42 -7.45 -2.71
N VAL A 225 -19.31 -8.26 -1.66
CA VAL A 225 -20.49 -8.89 -1.04
C VAL A 225 -20.53 -8.84 0.49
N LYS A 226 -19.43 -8.49 1.17
CA LYS A 226 -19.35 -8.57 2.63
C LYS A 226 -18.78 -7.30 3.23
N LEU A 227 -19.39 -6.80 4.31
CA LEU A 227 -18.84 -5.69 5.08
C LEU A 227 -17.47 -6.03 5.68
N TRP A 228 -16.59 -5.03 5.70
CA TRP A 228 -15.30 -5.10 6.38
C TRP A 228 -15.44 -4.91 7.90
N GLY A 229 -14.40 -5.28 8.65
CA GLY A 229 -14.22 -4.81 10.01
C GLY A 229 -13.97 -3.29 10.07
N GLU A 230 -13.91 -2.74 11.27
CA GLU A 230 -13.62 -1.32 11.47
C GLU A 230 -12.21 -0.97 10.93
N ASN A 231 -12.14 0.01 10.03
CA ASN A 231 -10.88 0.46 9.46
C ASN A 231 -9.98 1.06 10.53
N GLN A 232 -8.72 0.59 10.60
CA GLN A 232 -7.70 1.16 11.48
C GLN A 232 -6.32 1.10 10.79
N PRO A 233 -5.92 2.15 10.06
CA PRO A 233 -4.59 2.20 9.44
C PRO A 233 -3.50 2.35 10.50
N CYS A 234 -2.25 2.03 10.14
CA CYS A 234 -1.15 1.92 11.10
C CYS A 234 -0.86 3.21 11.90
N TRP A 235 -1.19 4.39 11.36
CA TRP A 235 -0.98 5.68 12.03
C TRP A 235 -2.02 6.00 13.11
N GLU A 236 -3.17 5.31 13.11
CA GLU A 236 -4.21 5.47 14.14
C GLU A 236 -3.96 4.62 15.40
N LEU A 237 -2.97 3.73 15.36
CA LEU A 237 -2.63 2.94 16.53
C LEU A 237 -2.11 3.88 17.63
N ASP A 238 -2.77 3.86 18.80
CA ASP A 238 -2.32 4.60 19.98
C ASP A 238 -0.88 4.22 20.32
N GLU A 239 -0.58 2.92 20.29
CA GLU A 239 0.77 2.37 20.42
C GLU A 239 1.23 1.73 19.10
N PRO A 240 2.26 2.27 18.44
CA PRO A 240 2.78 1.72 17.20
C PRO A 240 3.46 0.40 17.48
N ARG A 241 3.36 -0.50 16.50
CA ARG A 241 4.03 -1.80 16.58
C ARG A 241 5.52 -1.63 16.37
N SER A 242 6.30 -1.91 17.41
CA SER A 242 7.76 -1.81 17.37
C SER A 242 8.48 -3.15 17.34
N ALA A 243 7.82 -4.24 17.75
CA ALA A 243 8.42 -5.56 17.83
C ALA A 243 8.89 -6.09 16.47
N GLU A 244 10.03 -6.79 16.48
CA GLU A 244 10.61 -7.43 15.30
C GLU A 244 9.88 -8.74 14.96
N ARG A 245 9.66 -9.00 13.66
CA ARG A 245 9.19 -10.29 13.11
C ARG A 245 7.99 -10.85 13.88
N THR A 246 6.95 -10.02 13.97
CA THR A 246 5.76 -10.32 14.76
C THR A 246 4.68 -10.93 13.89
N GLU A 247 4.22 -12.12 14.25
CA GLU A 247 3.04 -12.70 13.62
C GLU A 247 1.80 -12.00 14.17
N ILE A 248 0.95 -11.52 13.27
CA ILE A 248 -0.30 -10.84 13.58
C ILE A 248 -1.48 -11.63 13.02
N ALA A 249 -2.68 -11.37 13.53
CA ALA A 249 -3.90 -11.81 12.85
C ALA A 249 -3.98 -11.17 11.46
N LEU A 250 -4.55 -11.89 10.49
CA LEU A 250 -4.89 -11.32 9.19
C LEU A 250 -5.82 -10.11 9.43
N PRO A 251 -5.47 -8.91 8.92
CA PRO A 251 -6.37 -7.77 8.99
C PRO A 251 -7.73 -8.09 8.35
N ASP A 252 -8.80 -7.76 9.04
CA ASP A 252 -10.18 -7.92 8.57
C ASP A 252 -10.77 -6.61 8.01
N ASN A 253 -9.94 -5.57 7.91
CA ASN A 253 -10.27 -4.27 7.34
C ASN A 253 -9.18 -3.82 6.35
N PRO A 254 -9.55 -3.10 5.28
CA PRO A 254 -8.62 -2.72 4.23
C PRO A 254 -7.57 -1.73 4.74
N ALA A 255 -7.93 -0.72 5.56
CA ALA A 255 -6.97 0.28 6.00
C ALA A 255 -5.76 -0.32 6.74
N GLN A 256 -5.97 -1.30 7.61
CA GLN A 256 -4.88 -2.00 8.29
C GLN A 256 -4.03 -2.85 7.32
N LEU A 257 -4.65 -3.54 6.36
CA LEU A 257 -3.92 -4.35 5.37
C LEU A 257 -3.11 -3.51 4.39
N LEU A 258 -3.70 -2.41 3.92
CA LEU A 258 -3.09 -1.50 2.95
C LEU A 258 -1.91 -0.73 3.56
N THR A 259 -1.87 -0.61 4.89
CA THR A 259 -0.82 0.07 5.66
C THR A 259 0.08 -0.88 6.46
N LEU A 260 0.03 -2.18 6.14
CA LEU A 260 0.79 -3.22 6.83
C LEU A 260 2.29 -2.88 6.85
N GLN A 261 2.85 -2.86 8.06
CA GLN A 261 4.26 -2.62 8.31
C GLN A 261 5.05 -3.93 8.27
N SER A 262 5.29 -4.50 7.08
CA SER A 262 6.10 -5.73 6.93
C SER A 262 7.57 -5.54 7.32
N ARG A 263 8.03 -4.30 7.44
CA ARG A 263 9.34 -3.90 7.94
C ARG A 263 9.20 -2.89 9.06
N ARG A 264 10.21 -2.80 9.92
CA ARG A 264 10.45 -1.65 10.80
C ARG A 264 11.61 -0.88 10.19
N LEU A 265 11.37 0.38 9.82
CA LEU A 265 12.32 1.22 9.10
C LEU A 265 12.61 2.45 9.94
N LEU A 266 13.83 2.95 9.89
CA LEU A 266 14.20 4.24 10.48
C LEU A 266 15.21 4.92 9.56
N LEU A 267 14.88 6.10 9.06
CA LEU A 267 15.73 6.84 8.12
C LEU A 267 16.88 7.53 8.87
N ASP A 268 18.06 7.48 8.27
CA ASP A 268 19.24 8.22 8.68
C ASP A 268 19.43 9.42 7.74
N ARG A 269 19.72 10.61 8.30
CA ARG A 269 19.86 11.84 7.52
C ARG A 269 20.99 12.73 8.00
N GLU A 270 21.54 13.48 7.06
CA GLU A 270 22.51 14.56 7.28
C GLU A 270 21.99 15.82 6.60
N GLY A 271 21.65 16.84 7.40
CA GLY A 271 20.94 18.01 6.88
C GLY A 271 19.62 17.59 6.23
N GLU A 272 19.36 18.07 5.01
CA GLU A 272 18.13 17.83 4.25
C GLU A 272 18.18 16.57 3.36
N ILE A 273 19.19 15.71 3.56
CA ILE A 273 19.42 14.53 2.74
C ILE A 273 19.35 13.26 3.58
N VAL A 274 18.58 12.26 3.12
CA VAL A 274 18.56 10.92 3.68
C VAL A 274 19.73 10.13 3.11
N THR A 275 20.66 9.71 3.98
CA THR A 275 21.92 9.04 3.61
C THR A 275 21.86 7.53 3.80
N GLY A 276 20.88 7.04 4.56
CA GLY A 276 20.72 5.62 4.87
C GLY A 276 19.45 5.33 5.63
N PHE A 277 19.36 4.09 6.11
CA PHE A 277 18.30 3.66 7.00
C PHE A 277 18.69 2.38 7.75
N SER A 278 18.05 2.19 8.90
CA SER A 278 18.07 0.93 9.65
C SER A 278 16.78 0.14 9.41
N LEU A 279 16.89 -1.19 9.34
CA LEU A 279 15.77 -2.08 9.05
C LEU A 279 15.73 -3.31 9.98
N LEU A 280 14.54 -3.62 10.50
CA LEU A 280 14.17 -4.90 11.10
C LEU A 280 13.00 -5.55 10.33
N GLY A 281 12.82 -6.86 10.50
CA GLY A 281 11.59 -7.51 10.06
C GLY A 281 10.39 -6.99 10.87
N GLY A 282 9.27 -6.72 10.21
CA GLY A 282 8.06 -6.18 10.84
C GLY A 282 6.98 -7.24 11.04
N ASP A 283 5.74 -6.85 10.79
CA ASP A 283 4.57 -7.72 10.91
C ASP A 283 4.46 -8.70 9.74
N PHE A 284 3.92 -9.88 10.01
CA PHE A 284 3.52 -10.83 8.97
C PHE A 284 2.32 -11.66 9.44
N PHE A 285 1.66 -12.32 8.50
CA PHE A 285 0.57 -13.26 8.77
C PHE A 285 0.65 -14.42 7.77
N PRO A 286 0.03 -15.58 8.07
CA PRO A 286 -0.09 -16.70 7.12
C PRO A 286 -0.75 -16.26 5.82
N ARG A 287 -0.15 -16.59 4.68
CA ARG A 287 -0.65 -16.16 3.36
C ARG A 287 -1.83 -16.99 2.86
N GLU A 288 -2.02 -18.15 3.48
CA GLU A 288 -3.03 -19.13 3.16
C GLU A 288 -4.43 -18.54 3.41
N ASN A 289 -5.27 -18.52 2.37
CA ASN A 289 -6.64 -18.01 2.40
C ASN A 289 -6.77 -16.58 2.93
N ALA A 290 -5.75 -15.74 2.72
CA ALA A 290 -5.70 -14.35 3.18
C ALA A 290 -6.59 -13.41 2.34
N PHE A 291 -7.87 -13.76 2.15
CA PHE A 291 -8.81 -13.13 1.23
C PHE A 291 -9.21 -11.70 1.59
N ALA A 292 -8.65 -11.11 2.64
CA ALA A 292 -8.70 -9.66 2.83
C ALA A 292 -7.96 -8.94 1.69
N GLU A 293 -6.93 -9.53 1.09
CA GLU A 293 -6.25 -8.95 -0.06
C GLU A 293 -7.09 -9.08 -1.34
N GLN A 294 -7.51 -7.92 -1.87
CA GLN A 294 -8.40 -7.81 -3.03
C GLN A 294 -7.64 -7.70 -4.36
N MET A 295 -6.34 -7.38 -4.33
CA MET A 295 -5.55 -6.97 -5.50
C MET A 295 -4.64 -8.09 -6.03
N THR A 296 -5.06 -9.35 -5.96
CA THR A 296 -4.27 -10.49 -6.47
C THR A 296 -5.16 -11.64 -6.94
N VAL A 297 -4.66 -12.40 -7.91
CA VAL A 297 -5.19 -13.75 -8.17
C VAL A 297 -4.71 -14.69 -7.07
N TRP A 298 -5.56 -15.62 -6.68
CA TRP A 298 -5.25 -16.68 -5.75
C TRP A 298 -5.23 -18.02 -6.45
N ARG A 299 -4.25 -18.87 -6.16
CA ARG A 299 -4.14 -20.21 -6.75
C ARG A 299 -3.85 -21.24 -5.66
N ASP A 300 -4.37 -22.45 -5.86
CA ASP A 300 -3.95 -23.63 -5.11
C ASP A 300 -2.51 -24.01 -5.53
N PRO A 301 -1.53 -23.99 -4.60
CA PRO A 301 -0.17 -24.35 -4.93
C PRO A 301 0.03 -25.85 -5.21
N ASP A 302 -0.89 -26.72 -4.77
CA ASP A 302 -0.83 -28.16 -4.99
C ASP A 302 -2.22 -28.78 -5.18
N ALA A 303 -2.82 -28.49 -6.34
CA ALA A 303 -4.12 -29.02 -6.75
C ALA A 303 -4.21 -30.57 -6.72
N LYS A 304 -3.08 -31.28 -6.84
CA LYS A 304 -3.07 -32.75 -6.75
C LYS A 304 -3.26 -33.21 -5.31
N LYS A 305 -2.59 -32.56 -4.35
CA LYS A 305 -2.77 -32.84 -2.93
C LYS A 305 -4.17 -32.46 -2.47
N SER A 306 -4.66 -31.28 -2.86
CA SER A 306 -6.00 -30.82 -2.47
C SER A 306 -7.12 -31.71 -3.01
N LYS A 307 -6.99 -32.26 -4.21
CA LYS A 307 -7.92 -33.30 -4.72
C LYS A 307 -7.91 -34.59 -3.90
N LYS A 308 -6.77 -34.96 -3.31
CA LYS A 308 -6.67 -36.16 -2.45
C LYS A 308 -7.22 -35.94 -1.04
N THR A 309 -7.02 -34.74 -0.49
CA THR A 309 -7.45 -34.40 0.88
C THR A 309 -8.86 -33.82 0.94
N GLY A 310 -9.41 -33.38 -0.20
CA GLY A 310 -10.67 -32.63 -0.25
C GLY A 310 -10.57 -31.21 0.29
N GLN A 311 -9.36 -30.71 0.56
CA GLN A 311 -9.12 -29.39 1.17
C GLN A 311 -8.24 -28.54 0.26
N VAL A 312 -8.83 -27.49 -0.32
CA VAL A 312 -8.12 -26.49 -1.13
C VAL A 312 -7.53 -25.43 -0.21
N THR A 313 -6.31 -24.99 -0.50
CA THR A 313 -5.67 -23.86 0.19
C THR A 313 -5.18 -22.87 -0.84
N PHE A 314 -5.65 -21.64 -0.76
CA PHE A 314 -5.31 -20.60 -1.72
C PHE A 314 -4.13 -19.75 -1.21
N VAL A 315 -3.18 -19.46 -2.08
CA VAL A 315 -2.08 -18.52 -1.81
C VAL A 315 -2.04 -17.44 -2.89
N PRO A 316 -1.53 -16.23 -2.60
CA PRO A 316 -1.41 -15.19 -3.61
C PRO A 316 -0.47 -15.64 -4.73
N SER A 317 -0.85 -15.38 -5.97
CA SER A 317 -0.10 -15.81 -7.15
C SER A 317 0.63 -14.63 -7.77
N ARG A 318 1.96 -14.66 -7.70
CA ARG A 318 2.82 -13.67 -8.37
C ARG A 318 2.69 -13.74 -9.88
N HIS A 319 2.89 -12.61 -10.55
CA HIS A 319 3.04 -12.58 -12.00
C HIS A 319 4.25 -13.40 -12.45
N ASP A 320 4.10 -14.08 -13.58
CA ASP A 320 5.19 -14.75 -14.27
C ASP A 320 5.81 -13.78 -15.28
N PRO A 321 7.06 -13.29 -15.06
CA PRO A 321 7.69 -12.33 -15.96
C PRO A 321 7.93 -12.88 -17.38
N ALA A 322 7.83 -14.20 -17.59
CA ALA A 322 7.92 -14.82 -18.91
C ALA A 322 6.56 -14.84 -19.66
N LYS A 323 5.46 -14.37 -19.06
CA LYS A 323 4.12 -14.35 -19.67
C LYS A 323 3.62 -12.92 -19.84
N GLN A 324 3.03 -12.65 -21.00
CA GLN A 324 2.22 -11.45 -21.17
C GLN A 324 0.95 -11.54 -20.33
N PHE A 325 0.54 -10.43 -19.71
CA PHE A 325 -0.57 -10.39 -18.76
C PHE A 325 -1.91 -10.90 -19.33
N TRP A 326 -2.20 -10.64 -20.62
CA TRP A 326 -3.43 -11.13 -21.26
C TRP A 326 -3.60 -12.65 -21.24
N ARG A 327 -2.50 -13.40 -21.09
CA ARG A 327 -2.55 -14.87 -20.94
C ARG A 327 -3.00 -15.31 -19.55
N GLU A 328 -3.03 -14.39 -18.58
CA GLU A 328 -3.57 -14.63 -17.24
C GLU A 328 -5.05 -14.24 -17.13
N PHE A 329 -5.66 -13.62 -18.16
CA PHE A 329 -7.06 -13.19 -18.14
C PHE A 329 -8.06 -14.26 -17.69
N PRO A 330 -7.95 -15.54 -18.10
CA PRO A 330 -8.86 -16.57 -17.58
C PRO A 330 -8.83 -16.69 -16.06
N ALA A 331 -7.67 -16.55 -15.42
CA ALA A 331 -7.53 -16.61 -13.97
C ALA A 331 -8.01 -15.33 -13.26
N VAL A 332 -8.08 -14.21 -13.98
CA VAL A 332 -8.50 -12.91 -13.47
C VAL A 332 -10.02 -12.73 -13.59
N PHE A 333 -10.59 -13.08 -14.75
CA PHE A 333 -11.97 -12.73 -15.11
C PHE A 333 -12.94 -13.92 -15.15
N CYS A 334 -12.48 -15.12 -15.49
CA CYS A 334 -13.37 -16.28 -15.60
C CYS A 334 -13.59 -16.96 -14.24
N GLU A 335 -14.80 -17.47 -14.01
CA GLU A 335 -15.14 -18.24 -12.79
C GLU A 335 -14.61 -19.69 -12.83
N GLU A 336 -13.83 -20.05 -13.85
CA GLU A 336 -13.45 -21.43 -14.10
C GLU A 336 -12.32 -21.92 -13.18
N GLY A 337 -12.68 -22.79 -12.23
CA GLY A 337 -11.79 -23.80 -11.65
C GLY A 337 -11.76 -23.85 -10.13
N GLU A 338 -11.88 -25.04 -9.56
CA GLU A 338 -11.79 -25.32 -8.10
C GLU A 338 -10.47 -24.84 -7.45
N SER A 339 -9.45 -24.55 -8.26
CA SER A 339 -8.08 -24.23 -7.83
C SER A 339 -7.65 -22.78 -8.08
N VAL A 340 -8.55 -21.92 -8.58
CA VAL A 340 -8.26 -20.50 -8.82
C VAL A 340 -9.37 -19.66 -8.20
N ARG A 341 -8.97 -18.53 -7.59
CA ARG A 341 -9.92 -17.55 -7.10
C ARG A 341 -9.54 -16.16 -7.62
N ARG A 342 -10.54 -15.50 -8.21
CA ARG A 342 -10.42 -14.18 -8.83
C ARG A 342 -10.04 -13.10 -7.80
N PRO A 343 -9.37 -12.01 -8.23
CA PRO A 343 -9.10 -10.87 -7.37
C PRO A 343 -10.41 -10.25 -6.88
N GLY A 344 -10.44 -9.87 -5.59
CA GLY A 344 -11.60 -9.21 -5.00
C GLY A 344 -11.94 -7.88 -5.68
N VAL A 345 -10.94 -7.14 -6.18
CA VAL A 345 -11.17 -5.88 -6.93
C VAL A 345 -11.91 -6.12 -8.25
N VAL A 346 -11.72 -7.26 -8.91
CA VAL A 346 -12.46 -7.59 -10.13
C VAL A 346 -13.91 -7.90 -9.78
N ARG A 347 -14.14 -8.68 -8.71
CA ARG A 347 -15.48 -9.01 -8.21
C ARG A 347 -16.23 -7.76 -7.74
N TRP A 348 -15.52 -6.81 -7.15
CA TRP A 348 -16.04 -5.50 -6.79
C TRP A 348 -16.52 -4.71 -8.02
N VAL A 349 -15.69 -4.60 -9.06
CA VAL A 349 -16.08 -3.90 -10.29
C VAL A 349 -17.24 -4.60 -10.99
N GLU A 350 -17.30 -5.94 -10.97
CA GLU A 350 -18.45 -6.70 -11.46
C GLU A 350 -19.72 -6.41 -10.67
N MET A 351 -19.63 -6.29 -9.34
CA MET A 351 -20.77 -5.90 -8.50
C MET A 351 -21.31 -4.53 -8.91
N LEU A 352 -20.42 -3.54 -9.08
CA LEU A 352 -20.80 -2.18 -9.50
C LEU A 352 -21.44 -2.11 -10.89
N GLN A 353 -21.14 -3.07 -11.78
CA GLN A 353 -21.75 -3.15 -13.12
C GLN A 353 -23.11 -3.85 -13.12
N ASN A 354 -23.33 -4.77 -12.17
CA ASN A 354 -24.51 -5.60 -12.10
C ASN A 354 -25.57 -5.05 -11.14
N ASP A 355 -25.29 -3.99 -10.39
CA ASP A 355 -26.26 -3.30 -9.54
C ASP A 355 -27.28 -2.58 -10.45
N PRO A 356 -28.52 -3.10 -10.60
CA PRO A 356 -29.39 -2.69 -11.71
C PRO A 356 -30.15 -1.38 -11.52
N ASP A 357 -30.07 -0.71 -10.37
CA ASP A 357 -31.03 0.35 -10.01
C ASP A 357 -30.41 1.59 -9.33
#